data_AF-A0A6A0RFX1-F1
#
_entry.id   AF-A0A6A0RFX1-F1
#
_cell.length_a   1.000
_cell.length_b   1.000
_cell.length_c   1.000
_cell.angle_alpha   90.00
_cell.angle_beta   90.00
_cell.angle_gamma   90.00
#
_symmetry.space_group_name_H-M   'P 1'
#
loop_
_entity.id
_entity.type
_entity.pdbx_description
1 polymer ?
#
loop_
_entity_poly.entity_id
_entity_poly.type
_entity_poly.pdbx_seq_one_letter_code
_entity_poly.pdbx_strand_id
1 'polypeptide(L)'
;MIVSDFSDTCKLYDGFHIWEIESLDAFFRGSDILATIFHDFYHIPFEELNEKRNEIADSDFDIMINLLTLVNDKSFFLFTLHDENHLELVGMQKRKIMNFGMDIERIRKDRVYAMIMDKAK
;
A
#
# COMPACT_ATOMS: atom_id res chain seq x y z
N MET A 1 -3.36 6.02 7.08
CA MET A 1 -3.71 4.97 8.08
C MET A 1 -3.71 3.60 7.42
N ILE A 2 -3.03 2.60 7.99
CA ILE A 2 -3.08 1.22 7.47
C ILE A 2 -4.26 0.48 8.10
N VAL A 3 -5.05 -0.19 7.26
CA VAL A 3 -6.22 -0.98 7.68
C VAL A 3 -5.80 -2.43 7.83
N SER A 4 -6.23 -3.07 8.90
CA SER A 4 -6.24 -4.53 9.07
C SER A 4 -7.68 -5.03 9.08
N ASP A 5 -7.88 -6.35 8.88
CA ASP A 5 -9.20 -6.99 8.96
C ASP A 5 -10.21 -6.32 8.02
N PHE A 6 -9.82 -6.18 6.75
CA PHE A 6 -10.57 -5.38 5.78
C PHE A 6 -11.96 -5.95 5.52
N SER A 7 -12.15 -7.27 5.59
CA SER A 7 -13.46 -7.89 5.38
C SER A 7 -14.52 -7.39 6.36
N ASP A 8 -14.11 -7.08 7.59
CA ASP A 8 -14.98 -6.58 8.64
C ASP A 8 -15.15 -5.06 8.57
N THR A 9 -14.09 -4.36 8.19
CA THR A 9 -14.05 -2.89 8.20
C THR A 9 -14.38 -2.24 6.84
N CYS A 10 -14.51 -3.00 5.77
CA CYS A 10 -14.68 -2.49 4.39
C CYS A 10 -15.85 -1.52 4.24
N LYS A 11 -16.92 -1.67 5.03
CA LYS A 11 -18.11 -0.79 5.02
C LYS A 11 -17.84 0.61 5.60
N LEU A 12 -16.72 0.81 6.28
CA LEU A 12 -16.30 2.08 6.85
C LEU A 12 -15.53 2.94 5.84
N TYR A 13 -15.34 2.44 4.62
CA TYR A 13 -14.55 3.08 3.59
C TYR A 13 -15.30 3.16 2.26
N ASP A 14 -14.94 4.16 1.46
CA ASP A 14 -15.45 4.40 0.12
C ASP A 14 -14.30 4.76 -0.83
N GLY A 15 -14.58 4.87 -2.13
CA GLY A 15 -13.60 5.38 -3.11
C GLY A 15 -12.43 4.42 -3.36
N PHE A 16 -12.67 3.11 -3.32
CA PHE A 16 -11.64 2.09 -3.50
C PHE A 16 -10.89 2.23 -4.82
N HIS A 17 -9.58 2.41 -4.72
CA HIS A 17 -8.66 2.46 -5.86
C HIS A 17 -7.47 1.55 -5.60
N ILE A 18 -7.14 0.66 -6.53
CA ILE A 18 -5.95 -0.19 -6.41
C ILE A 18 -4.81 0.44 -7.18
N TRP A 19 -3.70 0.64 -6.47
CA TRP A 19 -2.43 1.08 -7.03
C TRP A 19 -1.44 -0.09 -7.05
N GLU A 20 -0.99 -0.46 -8.26
CA GLU A 20 0.11 -1.42 -8.46
C GLU A 20 1.46 -0.71 -8.28
N ILE A 21 2.26 -1.19 -7.33
CA ILE A 21 3.59 -0.68 -7.03
C ILE A 21 4.62 -1.67 -7.54
N GLU A 22 5.33 -1.25 -8.59
CA GLU A 22 6.31 -2.09 -9.29
C GLU A 22 7.64 -2.23 -8.56
N SER A 23 8.03 -1.18 -7.85
CA SER A 23 9.27 -1.08 -7.10
C SER A 23 9.18 0.11 -6.14
N LEU A 24 10.18 0.23 -5.26
CA LEU A 24 10.31 1.39 -4.39
C LEU A 24 10.44 2.70 -5.19
N ASP A 25 11.16 2.69 -6.32
CA ASP A 25 11.19 3.86 -7.22
C ASP A 25 9.80 4.23 -7.75
N ALA A 26 8.98 3.24 -8.15
CA ALA A 26 7.63 3.48 -8.65
C ALA A 26 6.71 4.05 -7.55
N PHE A 27 6.92 3.61 -6.30
CA PHE A 27 6.24 4.14 -5.13
C PHE A 27 6.51 5.64 -4.96
N PHE A 28 7.78 6.05 -4.97
CA PHE A 28 8.14 7.47 -4.83
C PHE A 28 7.74 8.33 -6.04
N ARG A 29 7.81 7.80 -7.26
CA ARG A 29 7.34 8.52 -8.46
C ARG A 29 5.83 8.72 -8.50
N GLY A 30 5.07 7.89 -7.80
CA GLY A 30 3.61 8.01 -7.74
C GLY A 30 3.14 9.22 -6.93
N SER A 31 3.99 9.81 -6.08
CA SER A 31 3.61 10.95 -5.25
C SER A 31 4.84 11.70 -4.69
N ASP A 32 4.99 12.97 -5.06
CA ASP A 32 6.04 13.86 -4.54
C ASP A 32 5.97 14.02 -3.00
N ILE A 33 4.78 13.82 -2.42
CA ILE A 33 4.57 13.88 -0.97
C ILE A 33 5.33 12.74 -0.27
N LEU A 34 5.42 11.55 -0.89
CA LEU A 34 6.11 10.41 -0.29
C LEU A 34 7.62 10.66 -0.15
N ALA A 35 8.23 11.34 -1.12
CA ALA A 35 9.64 11.70 -1.05
C ALA A 35 9.91 12.68 0.11
N THR A 36 9.01 13.64 0.31
CA THR A 36 9.07 14.59 1.44
C THR A 36 8.93 13.86 2.78
N ILE A 37 7.92 13.00 2.92
CA ILE A 37 7.69 12.22 4.15
C ILE A 37 8.90 11.31 4.44
N PHE A 38 9.50 10.70 3.42
CA PHE A 38 10.68 9.85 3.58
C PHE A 38 11.88 10.63 4.09
N HIS A 39 12.15 11.80 3.51
CA HIS A 39 13.20 12.67 3.99
C HIS A 39 12.95 13.12 5.45
N ASP A 40 11.71 13.44 5.80
CA ASP A 40 11.38 13.87 7.16
C ASP A 40 11.49 12.73 8.19
N PHE A 41 11.19 11.49 7.81
CA PHE A 41 11.21 10.33 8.70
C PHE A 41 12.61 9.69 8.83
N TYR A 42 13.31 9.49 7.71
CA TYR A 42 14.62 8.84 7.69
C TYR A 42 15.79 9.83 7.70
N HIS A 43 15.53 11.14 7.57
CA HIS A 43 16.56 12.18 7.45
C HIS A 43 17.56 11.95 6.29
N ILE A 44 17.12 11.21 5.27
CA ILE A 44 17.90 10.84 4.09
C ILE A 44 17.14 11.30 2.84
N PRO A 45 17.78 11.99 1.88
CA PRO A 45 17.17 12.26 0.59
C PRO A 45 16.88 10.95 -0.16
N PHE A 46 15.72 10.84 -0.81
CA PHE A 46 15.39 9.66 -1.63
C PHE A 46 16.48 9.37 -2.69
N GLU A 47 17.13 10.40 -3.23
CA GLU A 47 18.24 10.27 -4.18
C GLU A 47 19.43 9.49 -3.61
N GLU A 48 19.65 9.60 -2.30
CA GLU A 48 20.72 8.91 -1.57
C GLU A 48 20.28 7.56 -0.99
N LEU A 49 19.01 7.15 -1.18
CA LEU A 49 18.46 5.92 -0.63
C LEU A 49 19.28 4.69 -1.07
N ASN A 50 19.70 4.64 -2.33
CA ASN A 50 20.49 3.51 -2.83
C ASN A 50 21.89 3.45 -2.20
N GLU A 51 22.48 4.60 -1.87
CA GLU A 51 23.81 4.69 -1.25
C GLU A 51 23.74 4.40 0.25
N LYS A 52 22.68 4.90 0.90
CA LYS A 52 22.43 4.76 2.35
C LYS A 52 21.46 3.65 2.70
N ARG A 53 21.15 2.73 1.76
CA ARG A 53 20.22 1.63 2.00
C ARG A 53 20.61 0.77 3.21
N ASN A 54 21.91 0.65 3.42
CA ASN A 54 22.52 -0.07 4.55
C ASN A 54 22.29 0.61 5.90
N GLU A 55 21.98 1.91 5.94
CA GLU A 55 21.65 2.64 7.16
C GLU A 55 20.19 2.40 7.59
N ILE A 56 19.34 1.96 6.66
CA ILE A 56 17.93 1.69 6.90
C ILE A 56 17.75 0.20 7.20
N ALA A 57 17.40 -0.12 8.43
CA ALA A 57 17.15 -1.50 8.87
C ALA A 57 15.85 -2.08 8.27
N ASP A 58 14.90 -1.21 7.91
CA ASP A 58 13.58 -1.59 7.38
C ASP A 58 13.70 -2.21 5.98
N SER A 59 12.86 -3.19 5.66
CA SER A 59 12.75 -3.70 4.29
C SER A 59 12.03 -2.70 3.37
N ASP A 60 12.08 -2.90 2.05
CA ASP A 60 11.39 -1.99 1.12
C ASP A 60 9.87 -1.97 1.38
N PHE A 61 9.31 -3.09 1.82
CA PHE A 61 7.91 -3.19 2.21
C PHE A 61 7.60 -2.42 3.50
N ASP A 62 8.47 -2.53 4.51
CA ASP A 62 8.32 -1.80 5.78
C ASP A 62 8.41 -0.29 5.56
N ILE A 63 9.33 0.16 4.70
CA ILE A 63 9.44 1.58 4.29
C ILE A 63 8.11 2.05 3.70
N MET A 64 7.53 1.30 2.75
CA MET A 64 6.24 1.65 2.16
C MET A 64 5.13 1.76 3.21
N ILE A 65 5.05 0.80 4.14
CA ILE A 65 4.06 0.81 5.24
C ILE A 65 4.25 2.04 6.14
N ASN A 66 5.48 2.32 6.56
CA ASN A 66 5.79 3.45 7.45
C ASN A 66 5.38 4.77 6.79
N LEU A 67 5.73 4.96 5.51
CA LEU A 67 5.39 6.18 4.77
C LEU A 67 3.88 6.34 4.57
N LEU A 68 3.17 5.29 4.18
CA LEU A 68 1.71 5.33 4.01
C LEU A 68 0.97 5.52 5.33
N THR A 69 1.56 5.11 6.45
CA THR A 69 1.01 5.38 7.79
C THR A 69 1.02 6.87 8.12
N LEU A 70 2.07 7.58 7.67
CA LEU A 70 2.22 9.02 7.86
C LEU A 70 1.31 9.84 6.94
N VAL A 71 0.79 9.26 5.86
CA VAL A 71 -0.23 9.89 5.02
C VAL A 71 -1.58 9.84 5.75
N ASN A 72 -1.97 10.98 6.31
CA ASN A 72 -3.10 11.10 7.22
C ASN A 72 -4.46 11.30 6.52
N ASP A 73 -4.45 11.66 5.23
CA ASP A 73 -5.66 11.99 4.47
C ASP A 73 -6.37 10.75 3.90
N LYS A 74 -5.68 9.61 3.82
CA LYS A 74 -6.18 8.39 3.19
C LYS A 74 -5.96 7.17 4.07
N SER A 75 -6.79 6.16 3.85
CA SER A 75 -6.62 4.83 4.39
C SER A 75 -6.04 3.90 3.32
N PHE A 76 -5.17 2.99 3.73
CA PHE A 76 -4.45 2.10 2.82
C PHE A 76 -4.57 0.66 3.31
N PHE A 77 -4.74 -0.25 2.38
CA PHE A 77 -4.68 -1.69 2.63
C PHE A 77 -3.68 -2.31 1.67
N LEU A 78 -2.58 -2.83 2.21
CA LEU A 78 -1.49 -3.39 1.41
C LEU A 78 -1.64 -4.90 1.30
N PHE A 79 -1.36 -5.43 0.12
CA PHE A 79 -1.36 -6.86 -0.13
C PHE A 79 -0.39 -7.22 -1.27
N THR A 80 0.08 -8.46 -1.23
CA THR A 80 0.97 -9.12 -2.19
C THR A 80 0.38 -10.47 -2.56
N LEU A 81 0.79 -11.06 -3.68
CA LEU A 81 0.23 -12.34 -4.11
C LEU A 81 0.41 -13.42 -3.03
N HIS A 82 -0.70 -14.05 -2.62
CA HIS A 82 -0.79 -15.13 -1.64
C HIS A 82 -0.46 -14.77 -0.19
N ASP A 83 -0.41 -13.49 0.18
CA ASP A 83 -0.44 -13.13 1.60
C ASP A 83 -1.87 -13.23 2.17
N GLU A 84 -1.99 -13.16 3.50
CA GLU A 84 -3.27 -13.31 4.19
C GLU A 84 -4.30 -12.27 3.71
N ASN A 85 -3.85 -11.04 3.51
CA ASN A 85 -4.65 -9.92 3.00
C ASN A 85 -5.15 -10.19 1.58
N HIS A 86 -4.32 -10.75 0.70
CA HIS A 86 -4.70 -11.12 -0.65
C HIS A 86 -5.75 -12.23 -0.68
N LEU A 87 -5.56 -13.27 0.13
CA LEU A 87 -6.53 -14.37 0.24
C LEU A 87 -7.88 -13.89 0.76
N GLU A 88 -7.87 -12.93 1.69
CA GLU A 88 -9.08 -12.25 2.17
C GLU A 88 -9.81 -11.52 1.03
N LEU A 89 -9.11 -10.69 0.26
CA LEU A 89 -9.70 -9.95 -0.88
C LEU A 89 -10.25 -10.90 -1.97
N VAL A 90 -9.52 -11.98 -2.29
CA VAL A 90 -10.00 -13.02 -3.21
C VAL A 90 -11.31 -13.63 -2.70
N GLY A 91 -11.39 -13.95 -1.41
CA GLY A 91 -12.59 -14.46 -0.78
C GLY A 91 -13.78 -13.50 -0.91
N MET A 92 -13.54 -12.20 -0.68
CA MET A 92 -14.56 -11.16 -0.83
C MET A 92 -15.04 -11.01 -2.27
N GLN A 93 -14.13 -11.03 -3.25
CA GLN A 93 -14.47 -10.94 -4.67
C GLN A 93 -15.30 -12.15 -5.12
N LYS A 94 -14.88 -13.37 -4.76
CA LYS A 94 -15.62 -14.62 -5.06
C LYS A 94 -17.03 -14.62 -4.49
N ARG A 95 -17.20 -14.08 -3.28
CA ARG A 95 -18.50 -13.95 -2.60
C ARG A 95 -19.34 -12.78 -3.10
N LYS A 96 -18.84 -11.99 -4.05
CA LYS A 96 -19.48 -10.77 -4.58
C LYS A 96 -19.79 -9.73 -3.48
N ILE A 97 -18.96 -9.71 -2.43
CA ILE A 97 -19.05 -8.70 -1.36
C ILE A 97 -18.55 -7.36 -1.88
N MET A 98 -17.50 -7.39 -2.71
CA MET A 98 -16.90 -6.19 -3.29
C MET A 98 -16.42 -6.46 -4.72
N ASN A 99 -16.47 -5.42 -5.55
CA ASN A 99 -15.85 -5.40 -6.87
C ASN A 99 -14.72 -4.39 -6.87
N PHE A 100 -13.49 -4.87 -7.01
CA PHE A 100 -12.28 -4.06 -6.97
C PHE A 100 -11.90 -3.44 -8.33
N GLY A 101 -12.71 -3.63 -9.37
CA GLY A 101 -12.43 -3.12 -10.72
C GLY A 101 -11.35 -3.91 -11.48
N MET A 102 -10.76 -4.93 -10.85
CA MET A 102 -9.81 -5.86 -11.45
C MET A 102 -9.95 -7.27 -10.86
N ASP A 103 -9.38 -8.26 -11.52
CA ASP A 103 -9.34 -9.65 -11.01
C ASP A 103 -8.19 -9.80 -10.00
N ILE A 104 -8.54 -9.84 -8.71
CA ILE A 104 -7.56 -9.92 -7.62
C ILE A 104 -6.87 -11.29 -7.59
N GLU A 105 -7.49 -12.35 -8.13
CA GLU A 105 -6.87 -13.67 -8.19
C GLU A 105 -5.67 -13.73 -9.15
N ARG A 106 -5.59 -12.80 -10.11
CA ARG A 106 -4.61 -12.82 -11.20
C ARG A 106 -3.60 -11.69 -11.14
N ILE A 107 -3.35 -11.15 -9.94
CA ILE A 107 -2.31 -10.15 -9.73
C ILE A 107 -0.91 -10.71 -9.95
N ARG A 108 0.03 -9.85 -10.33
CA ARG A 108 1.44 -10.21 -10.51
C ARG A 108 2.12 -10.49 -9.17
N LYS A 109 3.00 -11.50 -9.15
CA LYS A 109 3.66 -12.02 -7.94
C LYS A 109 4.81 -11.16 -7.41
N ASP A 110 5.36 -10.31 -8.25
CA ASP A 110 6.54 -9.47 -8.02
C ASP A 110 6.16 -8.00 -7.79
N ARG A 111 4.95 -7.78 -7.30
CA ARG A 111 4.33 -6.47 -7.13
C ARG A 111 3.72 -6.35 -5.75
N VAL A 112 3.79 -5.15 -5.19
CA VAL A 112 3.02 -4.75 -4.01
C VAL A 112 1.80 -4.00 -4.50
N TYR A 113 0.64 -4.26 -3.90
CA TYR A 113 -0.58 -3.53 -4.21
C TYR A 113 -1.02 -2.75 -2.98
N ALA A 114 -1.38 -1.49 -3.20
CA ALA A 114 -1.99 -0.66 -2.18
C ALA A 114 -3.40 -0.30 -2.63
N MET A 115 -4.40 -0.75 -1.88
CA MET A 115 -5.76 -0.25 -2.03
C MET A 115 -5.89 1.04 -1.23
N ILE A 116 -6.07 2.13 -1.95
CA ILE A 116 -6.30 3.48 -1.43
C ILE A 116 -7.81 3.64 -1.24
N MET A 117 -8.21 4.13 -0.07
CA MET A 117 -9.61 4.32 0.26
C MET A 117 -9.80 5.55 1.16
N ASP A 118 -11.00 6.11 1.06
CA ASP A 118 -11.46 7.22 1.89
C ASP A 118 -12.29 6.67 3.06
N LYS A 119 -12.17 7.29 4.23
CA LYS A 119 -13.07 6.95 5.34
C LYS A 119 -14.48 7.46 5.02
N ALA A 120 -15.46 6.57 5.02
CA ALA A 120 -16.85 6.93 4.85
C ALA A 120 -17.29 7.87 6.00
N LYS A 121 -18.08 8.90 5.66
CA LYS A 121 -18.56 9.90 6.62
C LYS A 121 -19.74 9.40 7.44
#